data_AF-A0A7W5BF64-F1
#
_entry.id   AF-A0A7W5BF64-F1
#
_cell.length_a   1.000
_cell.length_b   1.000
_cell.length_c   1.000
_cell.angle_alpha   90.00
_cell.angle_beta   90.00
_cell.angle_gamma   90.00
#
_symmetry.space_group_name_H-M   'P 1'
#
loop_
_entity.id
_entity.type
_entity.pdbx_description
1 polymer ?
#
loop_
_entity_poly.entity_id
_entity_poly.type
_entity_poly.pdbx_seq_one_letter_code
_entity_poly.pdbx_strand_id
1 'polypeptide(L)' 'MSTNLSPIESEFATQEEADAYDRWYREKVQTSLADQRPLIPHDLAMAKLRELIDEKQRTRASDPLAP' A
#
# COMPACT_ATOMS: atom_id res chain seq x y z
N MET A 1 -24.51 -6.37 -14.80
CA MET A 1 -24.89 -7.05 -13.55
C MET A 1 -23.62 -7.66 -13.00
N SER A 2 -23.05 -7.05 -11.97
CA SER A 2 -21.78 -7.47 -11.38
C SER A 2 -22.07 -8.64 -10.45
N THR A 3 -21.36 -9.75 -10.66
CA THR A 3 -21.52 -10.97 -9.85
C THR A 3 -21.04 -10.70 -8.43
N ASN A 4 -21.89 -10.98 -7.45
CA ASN A 4 -21.55 -10.86 -6.03
C ASN A 4 -20.67 -12.07 -5.65
N LEU A 5 -19.59 -11.81 -4.91
CA LEU A 5 -18.61 -12.82 -4.52
C LEU A 5 -18.76 -13.12 -3.03
N SER A 6 -18.67 -14.39 -2.65
CA SER A 6 -18.70 -14.73 -1.23
C SER A 6 -17.37 -14.32 -0.54
N PRO A 7 -17.39 -13.97 0.75
CA PRO A 7 -16.17 -13.61 1.49
C PRO A 7 -15.11 -14.73 1.58
N ILE A 8 -15.48 -15.98 1.28
CA ILE A 8 -14.55 -17.12 1.25
C ILE A 8 -13.81 -17.18 -0.08
N GLU A 9 -14.47 -16.80 -1.18
CA GLU A 9 -13.92 -16.83 -2.53
C GLU A 9 -13.08 -15.59 -2.83
N SER A 10 -13.49 -14.43 -2.29
CA SER A 10 -12.84 -13.15 -2.57
C SER A 10 -12.94 -12.19 -1.38
N GLU A 11 -11.92 -11.34 -1.24
CA GLU A 11 -11.95 -10.19 -0.32
C GLU A 11 -12.83 -9.04 -0.84
N PHE A 12 -13.17 -9.04 -2.13
CA PHE A 12 -14.06 -8.05 -2.76
C PHE A 12 -15.50 -8.54 -2.78
N ALA A 13 -16.46 -7.63 -2.56
CA ALA A 13 -17.88 -7.97 -2.55
C ALA A 13 -18.42 -8.27 -3.95
N THR A 14 -17.80 -7.70 -4.98
CA THR A 14 -18.22 -7.89 -6.37
C THR A 14 -17.06 -8.17 -7.31
N GLN A 15 -17.34 -8.86 -8.41
CA GLN A 15 -16.37 -9.09 -9.48
C GLN A 15 -15.86 -7.79 -10.10
N GLU A 16 -16.71 -6.76 -10.19
CA GLU A 16 -16.33 -5.47 -10.74
C GLU A 16 -15.28 -4.76 -9.88
N GLU A 17 -15.42 -4.81 -8.56
CA GLU A 17 -14.40 -4.29 -7.62
C GLU A 17 -13.09 -5.07 -7.72
N ALA A 18 -13.17 -6.41 -7.79
CA ALA A 18 -12.00 -7.26 -7.96
C ALA A 18 -11.25 -6.95 -9.26
N ASP A 19 -11.97 -6.80 -10.38
CA ASP A 19 -11.39 -6.49 -11.68
C ASP A 19 -10.81 -5.07 -11.70
N ALA A 20 -11.45 -4.11 -11.02
CA ALA A 20 -10.92 -2.76 -10.88
C ALA A 20 -9.61 -2.74 -10.08
N TYR A 21 -9.55 -3.51 -8.98
CA TYR A 21 -8.33 -3.66 -8.20
C TYR A 21 -7.22 -4.35 -9.01
N ASP A 22 -7.52 -5.44 -9.72
CA ASP A 22 -6.53 -6.16 -10.53
C ASP A 22 -5.90 -5.24 -11.59
N ARG A 23 -6.71 -4.44 -12.30
CA ARG A 23 -6.19 -3.46 -13.29
C ARG A 23 -5.24 -2.45 -12.65
N TRP A 24 -5.67 -1.82 -11.55
CA TRP A 24 -4.83 -0.86 -10.83
C TRP A 24 -3.55 -1.50 -10.29
N TYR A 25 -3.65 -2.71 -9.72
CA TYR A 25 -2.52 -3.41 -9.13
C TYR A 25 -1.49 -3.76 -10.21
N ARG A 26 -1.93 -4.26 -11.37
CA ARG A 26 -1.04 -4.53 -12.51
C ARG A 26 -0.34 -3.26 -12.98
N GLU A 27 -1.05 -2.15 -13.13
CA GLU A 27 -0.46 -0.86 -13.52
C GLU A 27 0.60 -0.38 -12.51
N LYS A 28 0.30 -0.51 -11.21
CA LYS A 28 1.23 -0.18 -10.12
C LYS A 28 2.48 -1.05 -10.15
N VAL A 29 2.33 -2.36 -10.37
CA VAL A 29 3.45 -3.30 -10.50
C VAL A 29 4.29 -2.97 -11.73
N GLN A 30 3.68 -2.72 -12.89
CA GLN A 30 4.40 -2.35 -14.10
C GLN A 30 5.19 -1.05 -13.92
N THR A 31 4.59 -0.04 -13.30
CA THR A 31 5.28 1.22 -12.96
C THR A 31 6.47 0.97 -12.05
N SER A 32 6.35 0.05 -11.09
CA SER A 32 7.42 -0.30 -10.15
C SER A 32 8.54 -1.10 -10.82
N LEU A 33 8.22 -1.96 -11.78
CA LEU A 33 9.19 -2.72 -12.57
C LEU A 33 9.94 -1.84 -13.59
N ALA A 34 9.28 -0.81 -14.12
CA ALA A 34 9.90 0.16 -15.03
C ALA A 34 10.82 1.16 -14.32
N ASP A 35 10.79 1.20 -12.98
CA ASP A 35 11.66 2.06 -12.18
C ASP A 35 13.11 1.60 -12.25
N GLN A 36 13.99 2.48 -12.72
CA GLN A 36 15.42 2.19 -12.90
C GLN A 36 16.25 2.47 -11.63
N ARG A 37 15.63 2.95 -10.55
CA ARG A 37 16.34 3.16 -9.28
C ARG A 37 16.91 1.82 -8.78
N PRO A 38 18.12 1.81 -8.21
CA PRO A 38 18.71 0.59 -7.70
C PRO A 38 17.88 0.02 -6.55
N LEU A 39 17.82 -1.30 -6.48
CA LEU A 39 17.25 -2.01 -5.33
C LEU A 39 18.05 -1.65 -4.08
N ILE A 40 17.35 -1.55 -2.95
CA ILE A 40 17.96 -1.32 -1.65
C ILE A 40 18.03 -2.63 -0.85
N PRO A 41 19.09 -2.85 -0.05
CA PRO A 41 19.15 -3.96 0.89
C PRO A 41 18.00 -3.90 1.90
N HIS A 42 17.59 -5.07 2.41
CA HIS A 42 16.51 -5.19 3.39
C HIS A 42 16.73 -4.29 4.62
N ASP A 43 17.94 -4.30 5.19
CA ASP A 43 18.26 -3.51 6.38
C ASP A 43 18.09 -2.00 6.14
N LEU A 44 18.46 -1.53 4.94
CA LEU A 44 18.29 -0.14 4.56
C LEU A 44 16.81 0.21 4.36
N ALA A 45 16.00 -0.69 3.79
CA ALA A 45 14.56 -0.51 3.68
C ALA A 45 13.91 -0.36 5.07
N MET A 46 14.28 -1.23 6.01
CA MET A 46 13.77 -1.19 7.38
C MET A 46 14.22 0.05 8.15
N ALA A 47 15.46 0.50 7.94
CA ALA A 47 15.96 1.74 8.54
C ALA A 47 15.13 2.95 8.08
N LYS A 48 14.87 3.07 6.76
CA LYS A 48 14.03 4.15 6.21
C LYS A 48 12.60 4.13 6.75
N LEU A 49 12.01 2.94 6.90
CA LEU A 49 10.67 2.80 7.45
C LEU A 49 10.59 3.22 8.92
N ARG A 50 11.57 2.85 9.75
CA ARG A 50 11.64 3.26 11.16
C ARG A 50 11.77 4.76 11.30
N GLU A 51 12.65 5.38 10.52
CA GLU A 51 12.84 6.83 10.51
C GLU A 51 11.53 7.57 10.18
N LEU A 52 10.80 7.10 9.17
CA LEU A 52 9.50 7.68 8.79
C LEU A 52 8.47 7.55 9.93
N ILE A 53 8.42 6.40 10.61
CA ILE A 53 7.51 6.18 11.74
C ILE A 53 7.87 7.13 12.90
N ASP A 54 9.16 7.22 13.24
CA ASP A 54 9.65 8.08 14.32
C ASP A 54 9.39 9.56 14.03
N GLU A 55 9.51 10.00 12.77
CA GLU A 55 9.11 11.33 12.34
C GLU A 55 7.61 11.55 12.57
N LYS A 56 6.74 10.65 12.11
CA LYS A 56 5.30 10.78 12.28
C LYS A 56 4.88 10.79 13.75
N GLN A 57 5.54 10.00 14.59
CA GLN A 57 5.30 9.99 16.04
C GLN A 57 5.71 11.30 16.70
N ARG A 58 6.89 11.83 16.36
CA ARG A 58 7.34 13.14 16.86
C ARG A 58 6.39 14.25 16.44
N THR A 59 5.95 14.27 15.17
CA THR A 59 4.97 15.25 14.69
C THR A 59 3.68 15.18 15.51
N ARG A 60 3.15 13.99 15.74
CA ARG A 60 1.94 13.79 16.57
C ARG A 60 2.15 14.24 18.01
N ALA A 61 3.29 13.91 18.63
CA ALA A 61 3.59 14.31 20.00
C ALA A 61 3.78 15.83 20.15
N SER A 62 4.22 16.50 19.09
CA SER A 62 4.34 17.97 19.04
C SER A 62 3.07 18.70 18.64
N ASP A 63 2.01 17.98 18.24
CA ASP A 63 0.72 18.57 17.88
C ASP A 63 -0.11 18.84 19.15
N PRO A 64 -0.36 20.12 19.51
CA PRO A 64 -1.06 20.48 20.74
C PRO A 64 -2.56 20.10 20.73
N LEU A 65 -3.10 19.62 19.61
CA LEU A 65 -4.47 19.14 19.46
C LEU A 65 -4.57 17.61 19.24
N ALA A 66 -3.46 16.87 19.37
CA ALA A 66 -3.52 15.42 19.38
C ALA A 66 -4.36 14.91 20.58
N PRO A 67 -5.31 13.98 20.38
CA PRO A 67 -6.11 13.43 21.47
C PRO A 67 -5.29 12.58 22.44
#